data_AF-A0A929X4K8-F1
#
_entry.id   AF-A0A929X4K8-F1
#
_cell.length_a   1.000
_cell.length_b   1.000
_cell.length_c   1.000
_cell.angle_alpha   90.00
_cell.angle_beta   90.00
_cell.angle_gamma   90.00
#
_symmetry.space_group_name_H-M   'P 1'
#
loop_
_entity.id
_entity.type
_entity.pdbx_description
1 polymer ?
#
loop_
_entity_poly.entity_id
_entity_poly.type
_entity_poly.pdbx_seq_one_letter_code
_entity_poly.pdbx_strand_id
1 'polypeptide(L)'
;MLKVFNGEVFERPKWRYVLFVLVLLGLVVLSFVYDNVIGAIFLLFLIGGYAYLQTKVTQQLDVQLGDLALTFGNRQIPYSNLKGFLFEGEVKSGKILNFVLIFPSHHEIYTINDSQENIEKFAQELSQYLPLLESYDQSTIDKLMRKLKI
;
A
#
# COMPACT_ATOMS: atom_id res chain seq x y z
N MET A 1 -11.89 13.40 8.35
CA MET A 1 -10.55 13.31 7.71
C MET A 1 -9.91 12.03 8.17
N LEU A 2 -9.28 11.25 7.29
CA LEU A 2 -8.64 9.97 7.61
C LEU A 2 -7.14 10.00 7.24
N LYS A 3 -6.26 9.61 8.15
CA LYS A 3 -4.82 9.50 7.89
C LYS A 3 -4.48 8.14 7.30
N VAL A 4 -3.85 8.15 6.13
CA VAL A 4 -3.42 6.93 5.43
C VAL A 4 -2.01 7.09 4.87
N PHE A 5 -1.34 5.99 4.59
CA PHE A 5 -0.15 5.98 3.74
C PHE A 5 -0.54 6.03 2.27
N ASN A 6 0.30 6.60 1.41
CA ASN A 6 0.11 6.72 -0.03
C ASN A 6 0.29 5.38 -0.79
N GLY A 7 -0.28 4.33 -0.23
CA GLY A 7 -0.26 2.97 -0.72
C GLY A 7 -0.38 1.95 0.41
N GLU A 8 -0.31 0.68 0.04
CA GLU A 8 -0.34 -0.44 0.96
C GLU A 8 1.05 -0.64 1.61
N VAL A 9 1.11 -0.47 2.93
CA VAL A 9 2.30 -0.68 3.75
C VAL A 9 2.21 -2.03 4.44
N PHE A 10 3.31 -2.79 4.37
CA PHE A 10 3.42 -4.10 5.01
C PHE A 10 4.47 -4.03 6.12
N GLU A 11 4.06 -4.29 7.36
CA GLU A 11 4.99 -4.50 8.45
C GLU A 11 5.57 -5.91 8.39
N ARG A 12 6.85 -6.01 8.00
CA ARG A 12 7.58 -7.28 8.01
C ARG A 12 8.38 -7.43 9.30
N PRO A 13 8.56 -8.65 9.79
CA PRO A 13 9.43 -8.89 10.94
C PRO A 13 10.87 -8.51 10.61
N LYS A 14 11.54 -7.84 11.56
CA LYS A 14 12.89 -7.24 11.39
C LYS A 14 13.91 -8.20 10.78
N TRP A 15 13.87 -9.49 11.13
CA TRP A 15 14.82 -10.50 10.63
C TRP A 15 14.75 -10.72 9.11
N ARG A 16 13.57 -10.56 8.48
CA ARG A 16 13.45 -10.68 7.01
C ARG A 16 14.24 -9.58 6.30
N TYR A 17 14.26 -8.37 6.87
CA TYR A 17 15.09 -7.28 6.35
C TYR A 17 16.58 -7.57 6.49
N VAL A 18 17.00 -8.10 7.66
CA VAL A 18 18.41 -8.48 7.88
C VAL A 18 18.84 -9.56 6.88
N LEU A 19 18.04 -10.61 6.71
CA LEU A 19 18.33 -11.67 5.74
C LEU A 19 18.43 -11.13 4.32
N PHE A 20 17.49 -10.28 3.91
CA PHE A 20 17.50 -9.67 2.59
C PHE A 20 18.77 -8.85 2.35
N VAL A 21 19.15 -8.00 3.31
CA VAL A 21 20.39 -7.19 3.22
C VAL A 21 21.63 -8.10 3.12
N LEU A 22 21.71 -9.16 3.93
CA LEU A 22 22.85 -10.09 3.89
C LEU A 22 22.97 -10.80 2.54
N VAL A 23 21.86 -11.29 1.97
CA VAL A 23 21.85 -11.90 0.64
C VAL A 23 22.31 -10.90 -0.42
N LEU A 24 21.83 -9.66 -0.34
CA LEU A 24 22.18 -8.63 -1.30
C LEU A 24 23.65 -8.24 -1.24
N LEU A 25 24.18 -8.07 -0.04
CA LEU A 25 25.59 -7.78 0.20
C LEU A 25 26.47 -8.93 -0.30
N GLY A 26 26.03 -10.18 -0.07
CA GLY A 26 26.64 -11.37 -0.63
C GLY A 26 26.67 -11.35 -2.17
N LEU A 27 25.56 -11.03 -2.83
CA LEU A 27 25.48 -10.94 -4.29
C LEU A 27 26.41 -9.86 -4.85
N VAL A 28 26.49 -8.69 -4.21
CA VAL A 28 27.39 -7.61 -4.62
C VAL A 28 28.85 -8.06 -4.51
N VAL A 29 29.25 -8.65 -3.38
CA VAL A 29 30.61 -9.19 -3.18
C VAL A 29 30.92 -10.27 -4.20
N LEU A 30 30.00 -11.21 -4.44
CA LEU A 30 30.16 -12.27 -5.43
C LEU A 30 30.35 -11.68 -6.83
N SER A 31 29.57 -10.66 -7.18
CA SER A 31 29.65 -9.97 -8.47
C SER A 31 31.03 -9.34 -8.69
N PHE A 32 31.66 -8.79 -7.65
CA PHE A 32 33.02 -8.28 -7.73
C PHE A 32 34.06 -9.41 -7.81
N VAL A 33 33.89 -10.50 -7.06
CA VAL A 33 34.82 -11.66 -7.10
C VAL A 33 34.86 -12.32 -8.49
N TYR A 34 33.74 -12.29 -9.21
CA TYR A 34 33.63 -12.84 -10.57
C TYR A 34 33.76 -11.79 -11.69
N ASP A 35 34.33 -10.61 -11.39
CA ASP A 35 34.53 -9.49 -12.33
C ASP A 35 33.25 -9.03 -13.09
N ASN A 36 32.07 -9.33 -12.53
CA ASN A 36 30.78 -8.97 -13.11
C ASN A 36 30.33 -7.60 -12.62
N VAL A 37 31.05 -6.55 -13.03
CA VAL A 37 30.77 -5.16 -12.63
C VAL A 37 29.38 -4.70 -13.11
N ILE A 38 28.95 -5.16 -14.28
CA ILE A 38 27.62 -4.83 -14.84
C ILE A 38 26.50 -5.39 -13.94
N GLY A 39 26.65 -6.62 -13.46
CA GLY A 39 25.71 -7.24 -12.52
C GLY A 39 25.59 -6.46 -11.21
N ALA A 40 26.71 -5.98 -10.66
CA ALA A 40 26.74 -5.16 -9.44
C ALA A 40 26.02 -3.82 -9.65
N ILE A 41 26.28 -3.14 -10.78
CA ILE A 41 25.60 -1.88 -11.12
C ILE A 41 24.09 -2.10 -11.25
N PHE A 42 23.66 -3.16 -11.94
CA PHE A 42 22.24 -3.48 -12.10
C PHE A 42 21.55 -3.75 -10.75
N LEU A 43 22.21 -4.50 -9.87
CA LEU A 43 21.71 -4.75 -8.50
C LEU A 43 21.54 -3.45 -7.72
N LEU A 44 22.52 -2.53 -7.78
CA LEU A 44 22.42 -1.24 -7.10
C LEU A 44 21.27 -0.40 -7.65
N PHE A 45 21.05 -0.39 -8.97
CA PHE A 45 19.89 0.27 -9.57
C PHE A 45 18.57 -0.32 -9.09
N LEU A 46 18.45 -1.64 -9.01
CA LEU A 46 17.24 -2.29 -8.49
C LEU A 46 16.96 -1.91 -7.03
N ILE A 47 18.00 -1.88 -6.18
CA ILE A 47 17.87 -1.46 -4.78
C ILE A 47 17.45 0.00 -4.70
N GLY A 48 18.14 0.88 -5.42
CA GLY A 48 17.86 2.32 -5.42
C GLY A 48 16.45 2.62 -5.89
N GLY A 49 16.02 1.96 -6.97
CA GLY A 49 14.64 2.05 -7.47
C GLY A 49 13.61 1.55 -6.46
N TYR A 50 13.85 0.40 -5.83
CA TYR A 50 12.96 -0.13 -4.79
C TYR A 50 12.88 0.81 -3.58
N ALA A 51 14.01 1.32 -3.09
CA ALA A 51 14.07 2.25 -1.97
C ALA A 51 13.33 3.55 -2.29
N TYR A 52 13.54 4.11 -3.49
CA TYR A 52 12.84 5.29 -3.95
C TYR A 52 11.32 5.08 -3.99
N LEU A 53 10.85 3.97 -4.57
CA LEU A 53 9.42 3.65 -4.58
C LEU A 53 8.87 3.52 -3.15
N GLN A 54 9.62 2.91 -2.23
CA GLN A 54 9.15 2.78 -0.86
C GLN A 54 8.98 4.12 -0.14
N THR A 55 9.87 5.09 -0.37
CA THR A 55 9.71 6.43 0.22
C THR A 55 8.40 7.11 -0.19
N LYS A 56 7.89 6.82 -1.39
CA LYS A 56 6.60 7.36 -1.85
C LYS A 56 5.41 6.68 -1.20
N VAL A 57 5.48 5.36 -0.99
CA VAL A 57 4.39 4.58 -0.40
C VAL A 57 4.24 4.89 1.09
N THR A 58 5.34 5.07 1.82
CA THR A 58 5.33 5.38 3.26
C THR A 58 5.05 6.84 3.57
N GLN A 59 4.83 7.68 2.57
CA GLN A 59 4.39 9.05 2.78
C GLN A 59 2.95 9.06 3.32
N GLN A 60 2.75 9.73 4.45
CA GLN A 60 1.43 9.90 5.03
C GLN A 60 0.64 10.98 4.27
N LEU A 61 -0.63 10.70 4.02
CA LEU A 61 -1.61 11.54 3.36
C LEU A 61 -2.85 11.66 4.22
N ASP A 62 -3.45 12.84 4.19
CA ASP A 62 -4.76 13.09 4.76
C ASP A 62 -5.83 12.93 3.68
N VAL A 63 -6.82 12.10 3.95
CA VAL A 63 -8.00 11.89 3.12
C VAL A 63 -9.14 12.74 3.66
N GLN A 64 -9.66 13.63 2.83
CA GLN A 64 -10.76 14.52 3.15
C GLN A 64 -11.97 14.21 2.28
N LEU A 65 -13.15 14.26 2.90
CA LEU A 65 -14.43 14.16 2.21
C LEU A 65 -14.79 15.55 1.68
N GLY A 66 -14.91 15.69 0.37
CA GLY A 66 -15.56 16.84 -0.26
C GLY A 66 -16.94 16.46 -0.77
N ASP A 67 -17.69 17.45 -1.26
CA ASP A 67 -19.08 17.23 -1.71
C ASP A 67 -19.18 16.32 -2.94
N LEU A 68 -18.17 16.36 -3.82
CA LEU A 68 -18.16 15.63 -5.11
C LEU A 68 -16.98 14.66 -5.27
N ALA A 69 -16.00 14.72 -4.38
CA ALA A 69 -14.75 13.97 -4.51
C ALA A 69 -14.10 13.68 -3.16
N LEU A 70 -13.33 12.59 -3.14
CA LEU A 70 -12.31 12.35 -2.11
C LEU A 70 -11.03 13.10 -2.45
N THR A 71 -10.46 13.79 -1.47
CA THR A 71 -9.19 14.50 -1.63
C THR A 71 -8.10 13.79 -0.83
N PHE A 72 -7.04 13.36 -1.51
CA PHE A 72 -5.85 12.72 -0.96
C PHE A 72 -4.67 13.68 -1.11
N GLY A 73 -4.39 14.49 -0.08
CA GLY A 73 -3.42 15.59 -0.21
C GLY A 73 -3.78 16.52 -1.38
N ASN A 74 -2.99 16.50 -2.46
CA ASN A 74 -3.23 17.31 -3.66
C ASN A 74 -4.03 16.58 -4.77
N ARG A 75 -4.30 15.27 -4.61
CA ARG A 75 -5.03 14.46 -5.60
C ARG A 75 -6.52 14.47 -5.28
N GLN A 76 -7.37 14.73 -6.26
CA GLN A 76 -8.83 14.62 -6.12
C GLN A 76 -9.35 13.44 -6.93
N ILE A 77 -10.24 12.66 -6.32
CA ILE A 77 -10.87 11.47 -6.90
C ILE A 77 -12.39 11.67 -6.83
N PRO A 78 -13.04 12.01 -7.96
CA PRO A 78 -14.49 12.18 -8.01
C PRO A 78 -15.24 10.90 -7.62
N TYR A 79 -16.34 11.03 -6.86
CA TYR A 79 -17.16 9.88 -6.47
C TYR A 79 -17.73 9.14 -7.69
N SER A 80 -17.98 9.85 -8.80
CA SER A 80 -18.44 9.26 -10.06
C SER A 80 -17.48 8.23 -10.66
N ASN A 81 -16.19 8.28 -10.28
CA ASN A 81 -15.17 7.36 -10.77
C ASN A 81 -15.05 6.11 -9.90
N LEU A 82 -15.79 6.05 -8.79
CA LEU A 82 -15.72 4.99 -7.80
C LEU A 82 -17.00 4.12 -7.87
N LYS A 83 -16.81 2.81 -7.78
CA LYS A 83 -17.92 1.85 -7.61
C LYS A 83 -18.32 1.71 -6.14
N GLY A 84 -17.37 1.90 -5.23
CA GLY A 84 -17.56 1.63 -3.81
C GLY A 84 -16.25 1.72 -3.05
N PHE A 85 -16.32 1.50 -1.74
CA PHE A 85 -15.16 1.35 -0.88
C PHE A 85 -15.32 0.15 0.05
N LEU A 86 -14.21 -0.31 0.61
CA LEU A 86 -14.23 -1.25 1.73
C LEU A 86 -13.09 -0.96 2.70
N PHE A 87 -13.22 -1.57 3.88
CA PHE A 87 -12.17 -1.61 4.88
C PHE A 87 -11.72 -3.05 5.07
N GLU A 88 -10.42 -3.31 4.92
CA GLU A 88 -9.85 -4.62 5.19
C GLU A 88 -9.22 -4.62 6.58
N GLY A 89 -9.62 -5.61 7.39
CA GLY A 89 -9.07 -5.85 8.72
C GLY A 89 -8.16 -7.06 8.78
N GLU A 90 -7.29 -7.07 9.78
CA GLU A 90 -6.51 -8.25 10.13
C GLU A 90 -7.42 -9.29 10.80
N VAL A 91 -7.56 -10.47 10.18
CA VAL A 91 -8.45 -11.56 10.64
C VAL A 91 -8.20 -11.97 12.09
N LYS A 92 -6.95 -11.84 12.57
CA LYS A 92 -6.56 -12.26 13.93
C LYS A 92 -6.84 -11.21 15.01
N SER A 93 -6.67 -9.93 14.70
CA SER A 93 -6.82 -8.85 15.68
C SER A 93 -8.13 -8.08 15.55
N GLY A 94 -8.86 -8.27 14.44
CA GLY A 94 -10.05 -7.50 14.10
C GLY A 94 -9.75 -6.03 13.78
N LYS A 95 -8.46 -5.63 13.79
CA LYS A 95 -8.05 -4.25 13.56
C LYS A 95 -8.17 -3.92 12.08
N ILE A 96 -8.83 -2.81 11.76
CA ILE A 96 -8.87 -2.28 10.39
C ILE A 96 -7.48 -1.78 10.03
N LEU A 97 -6.93 -2.28 8.92
CA LEU A 97 -5.59 -1.94 8.47
C LEU A 97 -5.60 -1.16 7.17
N ASN A 98 -6.49 -1.49 6.24
CA ASN A 98 -6.48 -0.89 4.92
C ASN A 98 -7.83 -0.29 4.55
N PHE A 99 -7.76 0.86 3.88
CA PHE A 99 -8.85 1.49 3.18
C PHE A 99 -8.69 1.19 1.68
N VAL A 100 -9.71 0.59 1.07
CA VAL A 100 -9.69 0.20 -0.34
C VAL A 100 -10.74 0.98 -1.12
N LEU A 101 -10.29 1.67 -2.17
CA LEU A 101 -11.14 2.31 -3.15
C LEU A 101 -11.29 1.41 -4.37
N ILE A 102 -12.53 1.18 -4.78
CA ILE A 102 -12.84 0.30 -5.91
C ILE A 102 -13.26 1.17 -7.09
N PHE A 103 -12.49 1.09 -8.18
CA PHE A 103 -12.80 1.72 -9.45
C PHE A 103 -13.45 0.71 -10.40
N PRO A 104 -14.01 1.16 -11.54
CA PRO A 104 -14.53 0.26 -12.54
C PRO A 104 -13.54 -0.79 -13.07
N SER A 105 -12.27 -0.42 -13.21
CA SER A 105 -11.21 -1.19 -13.86
C SER A 105 -10.09 -1.66 -12.94
N HIS A 106 -9.98 -1.12 -11.73
CA HIS A 106 -8.89 -1.40 -10.80
C HIS A 106 -9.31 -1.07 -9.36
N HIS A 107 -8.41 -1.24 -8.41
CA HIS A 107 -8.60 -0.85 -7.02
C HIS A 107 -7.34 -0.17 -6.51
N GLU A 108 -7.49 0.71 -5.52
CA GLU A 108 -6.39 1.37 -4.83
C GLU A 108 -6.49 1.06 -3.33
N ILE A 109 -5.37 0.66 -2.73
CA ILE A 109 -5.30 0.24 -1.33
C ILE A 109 -4.38 1.21 -0.59
N TYR A 110 -4.86 1.72 0.53
CA TYR A 110 -4.17 2.65 1.39
C TYR A 110 -4.12 2.09 2.82
N THR A 111 -2.93 1.94 3.39
CA THR A 111 -2.82 1.50 4.79
C THR A 111 -3.15 2.66 5.73
N ILE A 112 -4.04 2.40 6.68
CA ILE A 112 -4.55 3.41 7.60
C ILE A 112 -3.55 3.62 8.73
N ASN A 113 -3.30 4.88 9.06
CA ASN A 113 -2.47 5.31 10.19
C ASN A 113 -3.26 6.30 11.06
N ASP A 114 -4.37 5.83 11.62
CA ASP A 114 -5.29 6.64 12.40
C ASP A 114 -5.94 5.85 13.55
N SER A 115 -6.69 6.53 14.41
CA SER A 115 -7.43 5.90 15.50
C SER A 115 -8.68 5.17 14.99
N GLN A 116 -9.02 4.05 15.64
CA GLN A 116 -10.21 3.25 15.29
C GLN A 116 -11.51 4.07 15.30
N GLU A 117 -11.68 4.96 16.29
CA GLU A 117 -12.83 5.86 16.38
C GLU A 117 -12.94 6.78 15.16
N ASN A 118 -11.81 7.32 14.67
CA ASN A 118 -11.82 8.19 13.51
C ASN A 118 -12.09 7.42 12.22
N ILE A 119 -11.63 6.16 12.12
CA ILE A 119 -11.94 5.28 11.00
C ILE A 119 -13.45 5.04 10.92
N GLU A 120 -14.09 4.72 12.03
CA GLU A 120 -15.53 4.45 12.08
C GLU A 120 -16.37 5.68 11.73
N LYS A 121 -16.00 6.86 12.27
CA LYS A 121 -16.64 8.13 11.92
C LYS A 121 -16.50 8.43 10.42
N PHE A 122 -15.29 8.30 9.88
CA PHE A 122 -15.03 8.53 8.47
C PHE A 122 -15.79 7.54 7.57
N ALA A 123 -15.89 6.27 7.97
CA ALA A 123 -16.64 5.25 7.24
C ALA A 123 -18.14 5.61 7.15
N GLN A 124 -18.72 6.04 8.27
CA GLN A 124 -20.11 6.49 8.33
C GLN A 124 -20.37 7.70 7.44
N GLU A 125 -19.50 8.72 7.50
CA GLU A 125 -19.63 9.90 6.64
C GLU A 125 -19.46 9.54 5.15
N LEU A 126 -18.46 8.73 4.80
CA LEU A 126 -18.23 8.32 3.41
C LEU A 126 -19.37 7.47 2.85
N SER A 127 -20.01 6.65 3.68
CA SER A 127 -21.14 5.80 3.28
C SER A 127 -22.35 6.58 2.77
N GLN A 128 -22.43 7.89 3.05
CA GLN A 128 -23.47 8.77 2.53
C GLN A 128 -23.28 9.10 1.04
N TYR A 129 -22.03 9.05 0.56
CA TYR A 129 -21.65 9.42 -0.81
C TYR A 129 -21.36 8.20 -1.69
N LEU A 130 -20.84 7.14 -1.09
CA LEU A 130 -20.32 5.97 -1.79
C LEU A 130 -20.77 4.69 -1.08
N PRO A 131 -21.15 3.61 -1.78
CA PRO A 131 -21.58 2.38 -1.12
C PRO A 131 -20.39 1.64 -0.49
N LEU A 132 -20.62 1.09 0.71
CA LEU A 132 -19.73 0.13 1.35
C LEU A 132 -19.92 -1.24 0.70
N LEU A 133 -18.83 -1.86 0.24
CA LEU A 133 -18.83 -3.16 -0.41
C LEU A 133 -18.28 -4.24 0.52
N GLU A 134 -18.87 -5.45 0.47
CA GLU A 134 -18.41 -6.59 1.27
C GLU A 134 -17.13 -7.23 0.69
N SER A 135 -16.99 -7.17 -0.64
CA SER A 135 -15.85 -7.74 -1.35
C SER A 135 -15.65 -7.07 -2.70
N TYR A 136 -14.50 -7.34 -3.31
CA TYR A 136 -14.15 -6.91 -4.64
C TYR A 136 -13.37 -7.99 -5.35
N ASP A 137 -13.41 -7.94 -6.69
CA ASP A 137 -12.69 -8.91 -7.49
C ASP A 137 -11.19 -8.57 -7.47
N GLN A 138 -10.40 -9.47 -6.90
CA GLN A 138 -8.94 -9.44 -6.96
C GLN A 138 -8.46 -10.54 -7.89
N SER A 139 -7.61 -10.15 -8.84
CA SER A 139 -6.96 -11.10 -9.73
C SER A 139 -6.16 -12.12 -8.92
N THR A 140 -6.03 -13.34 -9.46
CA THR A 140 -5.22 -14.40 -8.83
C THR A 140 -3.77 -13.96 -8.63
N ILE A 141 -3.24 -13.15 -9.53
CA ILE A 141 -1.88 -12.59 -9.43
C ILE A 141 -1.79 -11.62 -8.27
N ASP A 142 -2.77 -10.72 -8.10
CA ASP A 142 -2.78 -9.77 -6.98
C ASP A 142 -2.88 -10.50 -5.63
N LYS A 143 -3.73 -11.52 -5.55
CA LYS A 143 -3.84 -12.38 -4.36
C LYS A 143 -2.51 -13.06 -4.03
N LEU A 144 -1.81 -13.58 -5.05
CA LEU A 144 -0.51 -14.22 -4.88
C LEU A 144 0.55 -13.19 -4.44
N MET A 145 0.60 -12.03 -5.09
CA MET A 145 1.54 -10.96 -4.76
C MET A 145 1.33 -10.43 -3.34
N ARG A 146 0.08 -10.24 -2.90
CA ARG A 146 -0.22 -9.84 -1.51
C ARG A 146 0.21 -10.92 -0.52
N LYS A 147 -0.05 -12.20 -0.80
CA LYS A 147 0.46 -13.31 0.04
C LYS A 147 1.99 -13.37 0.13
N LEU A 148 2.70 -13.08 -0.97
CA LEU A 148 4.16 -13.04 -0.99
C LEU A 148 4.74 -11.81 -0.29
N LYS A 149 3.97 -10.71 -0.24
CA LYS A 149 4.36 -9.49 0.48
C LYS A 149 4.20 -9.60 1.99
N ILE A 150 3.33 -10.50 2.47
CA ILE A 150 3.04 -10.85 3.88
C ILE A 150 4.14 -11.76 4.47
#